data_AF-A0A3C1JD11-F1
#
_entry.id   AF-A0A3C1JD11-F1
#
_cell.length_a   1.000
_cell.length_b   1.000
_cell.length_c   1.000
_cell.angle_alpha   90.00
_cell.angle_beta   90.00
_cell.angle_gamma   90.00
#
_symmetry.space_group_name_H-M   'P 1'
#
loop_
_entity.id
_entity.type
_entity.pdbx_description
1 polymer ?
#
loop_
_entity_poly.entity_id
_entity_poly.type
_entity_poly.pdbx_seq_one_letter_code
_entity_poly.pdbx_strand_id
1 'polypeptide(L)'
;MLFSLLSSLLLASAGASPAINSLSAQAGGAEAAAAPEPARPALREWTVMVYMNGKSNIEPFALADLNRFESIGSTDKVAIVAEIGRSKGLDNDTTADGDWAGVRRYYVTKDADAEHIASPLLADLGSPDMGDWKQAAAFLKWARAEYPAKKYLFVIWDHGWGWLDPVKPGKPAARGDKSISHDFVTGNYIGTREMGDIFREAGRVDMYVSMACFMQMAEVAYEIKDGAAVIVGAEEVIQLPSLNWEGFFAALAANPDAGAEAAGTYMVDTFKEMYSRPEMQELLQQGGYGTQLSAIRGAKLRPLAAKIKAWAGLATAAGDRAALARAKADVVRFEIGDASTDPEKKIAFYGDLHDFVELAARHADRSLPGAAAALAAGEKLNRFIVEDLVIANAAVGKDRTGKDFSAVKGLAVNIPGRPGTLIEYYPTYSKLAFARDSGWESFMKYLDGIANR
;
A
#
# COMPACT_ATOMS: atom_id res chain seq x y z
N MET A 1 -31.09 60.95 -20.96
CA MET A 1 -32.43 60.56 -20.50
C MET A 1 -32.28 60.12 -19.04
N LEU A 2 -32.44 61.03 -18.07
CA LEU A 2 -33.66 61.28 -17.28
C LEU A 2 -34.12 60.01 -16.52
N PHE A 3 -34.37 59.90 -15.20
CA PHE A 3 -34.36 60.75 -13.96
C PHE A 3 -34.24 59.73 -12.77
N SER A 4 -33.43 59.97 -11.71
CA SER A 4 -33.81 60.52 -10.37
C SER A 4 -34.73 59.60 -9.52
N LEU A 5 -34.54 59.31 -8.22
CA LEU A 5 -34.33 60.16 -7.02
C LEU A 5 -33.73 59.30 -5.85
N LEU A 6 -32.70 59.75 -5.10
CA LEU A 6 -32.71 60.55 -3.82
C LEU A 6 -33.38 59.83 -2.62
N SER A 7 -32.83 59.70 -1.40
CA SER A 7 -32.00 60.58 -0.53
C SER A 7 -31.26 59.71 0.53
N SER A 8 -30.00 59.94 0.97
CA SER A 8 -29.40 61.03 1.79
C SER A 8 -30.07 61.17 3.18
N LEU A 9 -29.43 61.23 4.35
CA LEU A 9 -28.22 61.92 4.88
C LEU A 9 -27.64 61.11 6.08
N LEU A 10 -26.32 60.94 6.28
CA LEU A 10 -25.26 61.86 6.77
C LEU A 10 -25.53 62.51 8.15
N LEU A 11 -24.68 62.23 9.14
CA LEU A 11 -23.74 63.23 9.69
C LEU A 11 -22.74 62.58 10.68
N ALA A 12 -21.49 62.99 10.56
CA ALA A 12 -20.37 62.67 11.44
C ALA A 12 -20.20 63.76 12.52
N SER A 13 -19.61 63.41 13.67
CA SER A 13 -18.30 63.93 14.11
C SER A 13 -17.99 63.65 15.59
N ALA A 14 -16.74 63.21 15.81
CA ALA A 14 -15.78 63.48 16.88
C ALA A 14 -16.24 63.87 18.31
N GLY A 15 -15.61 63.18 19.29
CA GLY A 15 -14.83 63.88 20.32
C GLY A 15 -15.13 63.57 21.79
N ALA A 16 -14.05 63.27 22.51
CA ALA A 16 -13.80 63.43 23.94
C ALA A 16 -14.29 62.36 24.94
N SER A 17 -13.32 61.65 25.52
CA SER A 17 -13.40 61.08 26.88
C SER A 17 -13.42 62.19 27.94
N PRO A 18 -13.91 61.89 29.15
CA PRO A 18 -12.96 61.72 30.25
C PRO A 18 -13.24 60.51 31.14
N ALA A 19 -12.18 60.06 31.79
CA ALA A 19 -12.19 59.04 32.83
C ALA A 19 -12.89 59.54 34.11
N ILE A 20 -13.62 58.64 34.78
CA ILE A 20 -13.93 58.77 36.20
C ILE A 20 -13.89 57.39 36.86
N ASN A 21 -13.08 57.31 37.91
CA ASN A 21 -12.82 56.14 38.73
C ASN A 21 -14.02 55.75 39.61
N SER A 22 -14.02 54.45 39.95
CA SER A 22 -14.44 53.84 41.21
C SER A 22 -15.86 54.07 41.72
N LEU A 23 -16.66 53.00 41.69
CA LEU A 23 -17.57 52.63 42.79
C LEU A 23 -17.82 51.12 42.74
N SER A 24 -17.40 50.43 43.79
CA SER A 24 -17.74 49.05 44.09
C SER A 24 -19.24 48.92 44.37
N ALA A 25 -19.90 47.99 43.69
CA ALA A 25 -21.14 47.39 44.18
C ALA A 25 -21.17 45.92 43.74
N GLN A 26 -21.06 45.02 44.72
CA GLN A 26 -21.42 43.63 44.58
C GLN A 26 -22.89 43.55 44.14
N ALA A 27 -23.12 43.06 42.93
CA ALA A 27 -24.38 42.50 42.52
C ALA A 27 -24.08 41.11 41.96
N GLY A 28 -24.58 40.07 42.65
CA GLY A 28 -24.53 38.70 42.19
C GLY A 28 -25.22 38.58 40.85
N GLY A 29 -24.44 38.39 39.79
CA GLY A 29 -24.92 37.96 38.49
C GLY A 29 -24.64 36.47 38.36
N ALA A 30 -25.70 35.69 38.21
CA ALA A 30 -25.63 34.27 37.92
C ALA A 30 -24.63 34.01 36.80
N GLU A 31 -23.71 33.06 37.02
CA GLU A 31 -22.91 32.46 35.96
C GLU A 31 -23.89 31.97 34.90
N ALA A 32 -23.92 32.64 33.74
CA ALA A 32 -24.62 32.13 32.58
C ALA A 32 -23.92 30.81 32.23
N ALA A 33 -24.54 29.70 32.62
CA ALA A 33 -24.11 28.37 32.22
C ALA A 33 -23.91 28.39 30.71
N ALA A 34 -22.67 28.19 30.26
CA ALA A 34 -22.35 28.05 28.86
C ALA A 34 -23.30 27.00 28.28
N ALA A 35 -24.00 27.34 27.20
CA ALA A 35 -24.82 26.37 26.48
C ALA A 35 -23.96 25.13 26.20
N PRO A 36 -24.47 23.91 26.46
CA PRO A 36 -23.70 22.71 26.21
C PRO A 36 -23.26 22.74 24.74
N GLU A 37 -21.94 22.66 24.52
CA GLU A 37 -21.36 22.53 23.19
C GLU A 37 -22.12 21.38 22.50
N PRO A 38 -22.67 21.58 21.28
CA PRO A 38 -23.45 20.55 20.62
C PRO A 38 -22.61 19.27 20.59
N ALA A 39 -23.17 18.18 21.12
CA ALA A 39 -22.47 16.91 21.22
C ALA A 39 -21.91 16.57 19.84
N ARG A 40 -20.58 16.51 19.72
CA ARG A 40 -19.93 16.11 18.47
C ARG A 40 -20.51 14.75 18.08
N PRO A 41 -20.90 14.54 16.81
CA PRO A 41 -21.41 13.25 16.38
C PRO A 41 -20.41 12.16 16.78
N ALA A 42 -20.93 11.06 17.30
CA ALA A 42 -20.09 9.95 17.74
C ALA A 42 -19.19 9.50 16.57
N LEU A 43 -17.90 9.35 16.84
CA LEU A 43 -16.95 8.87 15.83
C LEU A 43 -17.38 7.49 15.32
N ARG A 44 -17.22 7.27 14.01
CA ARG A 44 -17.31 5.93 13.44
C ARG A 44 -16.18 5.04 13.99
N GLU A 45 -16.35 3.73 13.95
CA GLU A 45 -15.26 2.82 14.31
C GLU A 45 -14.15 2.84 13.26
N TRP A 46 -14.54 2.81 11.98
CA TRP A 46 -13.63 2.80 10.84
C TRP A 46 -14.02 3.82 9.77
N THR A 47 -13.00 4.43 9.17
CA THR A 47 -13.09 5.04 7.84
C THR A 47 -12.10 4.33 6.92
N VAL A 48 -12.64 3.70 5.88
CA VAL A 48 -11.90 3.05 4.79
C VAL A 48 -11.83 4.01 3.62
N MET A 49 -10.61 4.28 3.15
CA MET A 49 -10.30 5.30 2.14
C MET A 49 -9.59 4.61 0.98
N VAL A 50 -10.25 4.53 -0.17
CA VAL A 50 -9.73 3.82 -1.34
C VAL A 50 -9.32 4.81 -2.41
N TYR A 51 -8.02 4.89 -2.69
CA TYR A 51 -7.45 5.73 -3.74
C TYR A 51 -7.21 4.89 -4.99
N MET A 52 -8.12 5.00 -5.97
CA MET A 52 -8.21 4.12 -7.14
C MET A 52 -7.76 4.85 -8.40
N ASN A 53 -6.48 4.71 -8.74
CA ASN A 53 -5.95 5.34 -9.95
C ASN A 53 -6.25 4.49 -11.18
N GLY A 54 -7.48 4.57 -11.70
CA GLY A 54 -7.87 3.96 -12.97
C GLY A 54 -7.48 4.78 -14.20
N LYS A 55 -6.64 5.83 -14.07
CA LYS A 55 -6.11 6.60 -15.21
C LYS A 55 -4.96 5.86 -15.90
N SER A 56 -5.18 4.58 -16.17
CA SER A 56 -4.24 3.57 -16.63
C SER A 56 -4.98 2.52 -17.46
N ASN A 57 -4.27 1.49 -17.93
CA ASN A 57 -4.88 0.42 -18.73
C ASN A 57 -5.73 -0.59 -17.93
N ILE A 58 -6.01 -0.29 -16.66
CA ILE A 58 -6.81 -1.14 -15.78
C ILE A 58 -8.09 -0.44 -15.30
N GLU A 59 -8.50 0.64 -15.98
CA GLU A 59 -9.74 1.38 -15.73
C GLU A 59 -10.99 0.50 -15.51
N PRO A 60 -11.30 -0.51 -16.35
CA PRO A 60 -12.52 -1.30 -16.16
C PRO A 60 -12.53 -2.09 -14.84
N PHE A 61 -11.35 -2.46 -14.34
CA PHE A 61 -11.22 -3.18 -13.07
C PHE A 61 -11.41 -2.25 -11.86
N ALA A 62 -11.07 -0.96 -11.99
CA ALA A 62 -11.36 0.03 -10.96
C ALA A 62 -12.87 0.23 -10.81
N LEU A 63 -13.62 0.26 -11.92
CA LEU A 63 -15.08 0.33 -11.89
C LEU A 63 -15.70 -0.94 -11.31
N ALA A 64 -15.22 -2.11 -11.76
CA ALA A 64 -15.68 -3.39 -11.23
C ALA A 64 -15.46 -3.52 -9.71
N ASP A 65 -14.30 -3.12 -9.20
CA ASP A 65 -14.04 -3.14 -7.76
C ASP A 65 -14.92 -2.12 -7.00
N LEU A 66 -15.20 -0.94 -7.56
CA LEU A 66 -16.11 0.02 -6.91
C LEU A 66 -17.53 -0.56 -6.78
N ASN A 67 -18.07 -1.21 -7.82
CA ASN A 67 -19.33 -1.97 -7.73
C ASN A 67 -19.26 -3.09 -6.68
N ARG A 68 -18.12 -3.77 -6.54
CA ARG A 68 -17.93 -4.80 -5.50
C ARG A 68 -17.96 -4.19 -4.10
N PHE A 69 -17.47 -2.96 -3.92
CA PHE A 69 -17.60 -2.26 -2.63
C PHE A 69 -19.06 -1.97 -2.29
N GLU A 70 -19.86 -1.61 -3.29
CA GLU A 70 -21.30 -1.33 -3.18
C GLU A 70 -22.14 -2.55 -2.79
N SER A 71 -21.65 -3.78 -3.02
CA SER A 71 -22.36 -4.98 -2.54
C SER A 71 -22.56 -5.03 -1.02
N ILE A 72 -21.67 -4.36 -0.26
CA ILE A 72 -21.74 -4.23 1.21
C ILE A 72 -22.06 -2.79 1.62
N GLY A 73 -21.34 -1.81 1.04
CA GLY A 73 -21.51 -0.39 1.31
C GLY A 73 -21.09 0.08 2.70
N SER A 74 -21.19 1.39 2.93
CA SER A 74 -20.97 2.00 4.24
C SER A 74 -22.08 1.68 5.24
N THR A 75 -21.75 1.73 6.54
CA THR A 75 -22.68 1.61 7.67
C THR A 75 -22.52 2.80 8.63
N ASP A 76 -23.36 2.86 9.67
CA ASP A 76 -23.24 3.85 10.75
C ASP A 76 -21.89 3.77 11.50
N LYS A 77 -21.23 2.61 11.49
CA LYS A 77 -19.95 2.39 12.19
C LYS A 77 -18.74 2.33 11.27
N VAL A 78 -18.92 2.09 9.98
CA VAL A 78 -17.85 1.94 8.99
C VAL A 78 -18.17 2.80 7.77
N ALA A 79 -17.41 3.87 7.56
CA ALA A 79 -17.49 4.65 6.32
C ALA A 79 -16.54 4.07 5.28
N ILE A 80 -16.98 3.97 4.04
CA ILE A 80 -16.17 3.62 2.88
C ILE A 80 -16.27 4.80 1.90
N VAL A 81 -15.12 5.39 1.58
CA VAL A 81 -15.01 6.47 0.59
C VAL A 81 -13.98 6.11 -0.45
N ALA A 82 -14.29 6.40 -1.71
CA ALA A 82 -13.42 6.14 -2.84
C ALA A 82 -13.11 7.44 -3.59
N GLU A 83 -11.84 7.64 -3.95
CA GLU A 83 -11.43 8.61 -4.97
C GLU A 83 -10.94 7.81 -6.19
N ILE A 84 -11.69 7.87 -7.29
CA ILE A 84 -11.45 7.07 -8.49
C ILE A 84 -11.10 7.96 -9.68
N GLY A 85 -10.03 7.62 -10.38
CA GLY A 85 -9.61 8.23 -11.63
C GLY A 85 -10.00 7.40 -12.84
N ARG A 86 -10.36 8.08 -13.92
CA ARG A 86 -10.67 7.51 -15.24
C ARG A 86 -10.09 8.36 -16.36
N SER A 87 -9.87 7.75 -17.52
CA SER A 87 -9.24 8.42 -18.66
C SER A 87 -9.73 7.82 -19.97
N LYS A 88 -9.83 8.67 -21.00
CA LYS A 88 -10.21 8.23 -22.36
C LYS A 88 -8.99 7.97 -23.24
N GLY A 89 -9.16 7.06 -24.19
CA GLY A 89 -8.21 6.79 -25.26
C GLY A 89 -6.94 6.06 -24.84
N LEU A 90 -6.91 5.49 -23.63
CA LEU A 90 -5.86 4.58 -23.20
C LEU A 90 -6.19 3.13 -23.63
N ASP A 91 -5.20 2.25 -23.56
CA ASP A 91 -5.43 0.81 -23.75
C ASP A 91 -6.45 0.32 -22.72
N ASN A 92 -7.41 -0.51 -23.15
CA ASN A 92 -8.48 -1.04 -22.29
C ASN A 92 -9.45 0.02 -21.72
N ASP A 93 -9.54 1.19 -22.36
CA ASP A 93 -10.58 2.20 -22.10
C ASP A 93 -12.00 1.62 -22.29
N THR A 94 -12.95 2.11 -21.51
CA THR A 94 -14.35 1.63 -21.49
C THR A 94 -15.37 2.77 -21.45
N THR A 95 -16.46 2.62 -22.20
CA THR A 95 -17.58 3.56 -22.16
C THR A 95 -18.58 3.31 -21.03
N ALA A 96 -18.28 2.40 -20.10
CA ALA A 96 -19.12 2.10 -18.94
C ALA A 96 -19.35 3.35 -18.06
N ASP A 97 -20.43 3.33 -17.27
CA ASP A 97 -20.80 4.40 -16.35
C ASP A 97 -20.86 5.80 -16.97
N GLY A 98 -21.28 5.89 -18.23
CA GLY A 98 -21.44 7.17 -18.93
C GLY A 98 -20.14 7.79 -19.43
N ASP A 99 -19.06 7.01 -19.54
CA ASP A 99 -17.81 7.41 -20.19
C ASP A 99 -17.29 8.78 -19.70
N TRP A 100 -17.25 8.95 -18.37
CA TRP A 100 -16.66 10.14 -17.77
C TRP A 100 -15.15 9.99 -17.63
N ALA A 101 -14.43 11.10 -17.63
CA ALA A 101 -12.98 11.13 -17.41
C ALA A 101 -12.63 12.17 -16.35
N GLY A 102 -11.46 12.00 -15.74
CA GLY A 102 -11.03 12.82 -14.61
C GLY A 102 -11.01 12.01 -13.32
N VAL A 103 -11.24 12.66 -12.19
CA VAL A 103 -11.17 12.07 -10.85
C VAL A 103 -12.41 12.46 -10.07
N ARG A 104 -13.07 11.49 -9.47
CA ARG A 104 -14.31 11.66 -8.72
C ARG A 104 -14.22 11.03 -7.34
N ARG A 105 -14.96 11.60 -6.39
CA ARG A 105 -15.12 11.06 -5.03
C ARG A 105 -16.52 10.51 -4.82
N TYR A 106 -16.60 9.37 -4.17
CA TYR A 106 -17.85 8.69 -3.86
C TYR A 106 -17.91 8.32 -2.38
N TYR A 107 -19.10 8.47 -1.79
CA TYR A 107 -19.44 7.80 -0.55
C TYR A 107 -20.08 6.47 -0.91
N VAL A 108 -19.42 5.35 -0.59
CA VAL A 108 -19.87 4.05 -1.06
C VAL A 108 -21.13 3.64 -0.30
N THR A 109 -22.25 3.50 -1.00
CA THR A 109 -23.52 3.04 -0.44
C THR A 109 -23.85 1.65 -0.94
N LYS A 110 -24.65 0.92 -0.16
CA LYS A 110 -25.06 -0.41 -0.58
C LYS A 110 -26.07 -0.34 -1.72
N ASP A 111 -25.86 -1.14 -2.75
CA ASP A 111 -26.89 -1.45 -3.73
C ASP A 111 -26.75 -2.90 -4.27
N ALA A 112 -27.47 -3.20 -5.35
CA ALA A 112 -27.55 -4.55 -5.92
C ALA A 112 -27.23 -4.59 -7.42
N ASP A 113 -26.94 -3.42 -8.03
CA ASP A 113 -26.42 -3.32 -9.38
C ASP A 113 -24.92 -3.63 -9.33
N ALA A 114 -24.50 -4.66 -10.08
CA ALA A 114 -23.10 -5.06 -10.13
C ALA A 114 -22.36 -4.41 -11.32
N GLU A 115 -23.06 -3.63 -12.14
CA GLU A 115 -22.58 -3.11 -13.41
C GLU A 115 -22.47 -1.58 -13.44
N HIS A 116 -23.21 -0.87 -12.58
CA HIS A 116 -23.22 0.60 -12.56
C HIS A 116 -23.04 1.17 -11.16
N ILE A 117 -22.18 2.20 -11.06
CA ILE A 117 -21.91 2.90 -9.80
C ILE A 117 -23.19 3.64 -9.35
N ALA A 118 -23.82 3.17 -8.28
CA ALA A 118 -25.01 3.83 -7.71
C ALA A 118 -24.66 4.81 -6.58
N SER A 119 -23.42 4.76 -6.08
CA SER A 119 -22.95 5.56 -4.94
C SER A 119 -23.06 7.06 -5.19
N PRO A 120 -23.45 7.86 -4.18
CA PRO A 120 -23.48 9.31 -4.27
C PRO A 120 -22.12 9.90 -4.69
N LEU A 121 -22.12 10.63 -5.79
CA LEU A 121 -21.00 11.49 -6.21
C LEU A 121 -20.87 12.65 -5.23
N LEU A 122 -19.75 12.70 -4.51
CA LEU A 122 -19.44 13.75 -3.54
C LEU A 122 -18.74 14.94 -4.20
N ALA A 123 -17.82 14.66 -5.14
CA ALA A 123 -17.05 15.70 -5.82
C ALA A 123 -16.56 15.19 -7.19
N ASP A 124 -16.60 16.07 -8.18
CA ASP A 124 -15.83 15.95 -9.41
C ASP A 124 -14.61 16.88 -9.28
N LEU A 125 -13.42 16.30 -9.28
CA LEU A 125 -12.16 17.00 -9.02
C LEU A 125 -11.46 17.47 -10.31
N GLY A 126 -12.08 17.27 -11.48
CA GLY A 126 -11.42 17.49 -12.76
C GLY A 126 -10.39 16.40 -13.03
N SER A 127 -9.16 16.75 -13.40
CA SER A 127 -8.12 15.75 -13.77
C SER A 127 -6.80 15.95 -13.00
N PRO A 128 -6.81 15.89 -11.66
CA PRO A 128 -5.57 15.89 -10.90
C PRO A 128 -4.71 14.67 -11.27
N ASP A 129 -3.40 14.83 -11.08
CA ASP A 129 -2.41 13.79 -11.33
C ASP A 129 -2.44 12.76 -10.19
N MET A 130 -3.03 11.58 -10.44
CA MET A 130 -3.13 10.57 -9.40
C MET A 130 -1.81 9.84 -9.11
N GLY A 131 -0.79 10.11 -9.92
CA GLY A 131 0.58 9.69 -9.63
C GLY A 131 1.33 10.65 -8.70
N ASP A 132 0.78 11.82 -8.34
CA ASP A 132 1.41 12.70 -7.35
C ASP A 132 1.02 12.28 -5.93
N TRP A 133 2.01 11.92 -5.11
CA TRP A 133 1.79 11.51 -3.71
C TRP A 133 1.05 12.57 -2.89
N LYS A 134 1.13 13.85 -3.28
CA LYS A 134 0.37 14.93 -2.63
C LYS A 134 -1.13 14.81 -2.84
N GLN A 135 -1.59 14.24 -3.96
CA GLN A 135 -3.01 13.98 -4.20
C GLN A 135 -3.52 12.87 -3.28
N ALA A 136 -2.74 11.78 -3.13
CA ALA A 136 -3.04 10.73 -2.16
C ALA A 136 -3.08 11.28 -0.71
N ALA A 137 -2.13 12.14 -0.34
CA ALA A 137 -2.13 12.81 0.96
C ALA A 137 -3.33 13.76 1.15
N ALA A 138 -3.72 14.49 0.10
CA ALA A 138 -4.87 15.37 0.12
C ALA A 138 -6.18 14.59 0.30
N PHE A 139 -6.34 13.47 -0.39
CA PHE A 139 -7.47 12.57 -0.23
C PHE A 139 -7.55 12.02 1.20
N LEU A 140 -6.43 11.53 1.75
CA LEU A 140 -6.36 11.02 3.12
C LEU A 140 -6.73 12.10 4.16
N LYS A 141 -6.25 13.34 3.99
CA LYS A 141 -6.63 14.47 4.86
C LYS A 141 -8.11 14.81 4.75
N TRP A 142 -8.63 14.88 3.53
CA TRP A 142 -10.04 15.18 3.27
C TRP A 142 -10.95 14.12 3.91
N ALA A 143 -10.67 12.84 3.69
CA ALA A 143 -11.48 11.75 4.22
C ALA A 143 -11.48 11.72 5.76
N ARG A 144 -10.35 12.05 6.41
CA ARG A 144 -10.30 12.21 7.87
C ARG A 144 -11.18 13.33 8.39
N ALA A 145 -11.24 14.45 7.66
CA ALA A 145 -12.01 15.61 8.06
C ALA A 145 -13.52 15.38 7.87
N GLU A 146 -13.93 14.81 6.73
CA GLU A 146 -15.34 14.57 6.40
C GLU A 146 -15.92 13.34 7.10
N TYR A 147 -15.10 12.31 7.32
CA TYR A 147 -15.50 11.03 7.93
C TYR A 147 -14.59 10.70 9.11
N PRO A 148 -14.71 11.43 10.23
CA PRO A 148 -13.88 11.18 11.40
C PRO A 148 -14.23 9.84 12.05
N ALA A 149 -13.20 9.05 12.35
CA ALA A 149 -13.33 7.71 12.91
C ALA A 149 -12.24 7.43 13.95
N LYS A 150 -12.44 6.37 14.74
CA LYS A 150 -11.44 5.88 15.69
C LYS A 150 -10.26 5.22 14.98
N LYS A 151 -10.50 4.56 13.84
CA LYS A 151 -9.49 3.84 13.07
C LYS A 151 -9.60 4.16 11.58
N TYR A 152 -8.45 4.16 10.92
CA TYR A 152 -8.34 4.51 9.51
C TYR A 152 -7.65 3.41 8.70
N LEU A 153 -8.29 3.01 7.60
CA LEU A 153 -7.71 2.11 6.60
C LEU A 153 -7.51 2.91 5.31
N PHE A 154 -6.29 2.92 4.79
CA PHE A 154 -5.97 3.57 3.52
C PHE A 154 -5.50 2.56 2.48
N VAL A 155 -6.13 2.57 1.31
CA VAL A 155 -5.79 1.70 0.17
C VAL A 155 -5.25 2.55 -0.97
N ILE A 156 -4.13 2.14 -1.56
CA ILE A 156 -3.71 2.59 -2.88
C ILE A 156 -3.90 1.43 -3.85
N TRP A 157 -4.74 1.64 -4.85
CA TRP A 157 -5.13 0.70 -5.90
C TRP A 157 -4.54 1.21 -7.21
N ASP A 158 -3.84 0.32 -7.95
CA ASP A 158 -3.44 0.39 -9.38
C ASP A 158 -2.23 -0.56 -9.59
N HIS A 159 -1.31 -0.24 -10.51
CA HIS A 159 -0.05 -0.96 -10.74
C HIS A 159 0.96 -0.74 -9.62
N GLY A 160 1.92 -1.67 -9.52
CA GLY A 160 3.00 -1.66 -8.53
C GLY A 160 4.27 -2.30 -9.10
N TRP A 161 5.44 -1.82 -8.69
CA TRP A 161 6.76 -2.41 -9.03
C TRP A 161 7.69 -2.56 -7.83
N GLY A 162 7.14 -2.49 -6.62
CA GLY A 162 7.93 -2.54 -5.40
C GLY A 162 8.88 -1.37 -5.29
N TRP A 163 10.16 -1.62 -4.98
CA TRP A 163 11.12 -0.55 -4.74
C TRP A 163 11.72 0.06 -6.01
N LEU A 164 11.59 -0.63 -7.14
CA LEU A 164 12.16 -0.19 -8.41
C LEU A 164 11.63 1.18 -8.82
N ASP A 165 12.50 1.91 -9.50
CA ASP A 165 12.20 3.21 -10.11
C ASP A 165 12.51 3.10 -11.61
N PRO A 166 11.59 2.55 -12.42
CA PRO A 166 11.87 2.23 -13.81
C PRO A 166 12.20 3.48 -14.65
N VAL A 167 13.04 3.32 -15.67
CA VAL A 167 13.43 4.44 -16.54
C VAL A 167 12.25 4.79 -17.46
N LYS A 168 11.81 6.05 -17.45
CA LYS A 168 10.80 6.55 -18.39
C LYS A 168 11.40 6.66 -19.79
N PRO A 169 10.98 5.88 -20.80
CA PRO A 169 11.34 6.20 -22.18
C PRO A 169 10.68 7.54 -22.55
N GLY A 170 11.37 8.40 -23.30
CA GLY A 170 10.97 9.79 -23.58
C GLY A 170 9.71 10.02 -24.44
N LYS A 171 8.62 9.26 -24.25
CA LYS A 171 7.28 9.42 -24.83
C LYS A 171 6.20 8.97 -23.81
N PRO A 172 4.92 9.39 -23.95
CA PRO A 172 3.87 8.99 -23.00
C PRO A 172 3.79 7.46 -22.97
N ALA A 173 3.96 6.89 -21.78
CA ALA A 173 4.16 5.47 -21.59
C ALA A 173 2.89 4.69 -21.91
N ALA A 174 2.85 4.06 -23.08
CA ALA A 174 2.18 2.78 -23.20
C ALA A 174 3.19 1.72 -22.72
N ARG A 175 2.89 1.10 -21.56
CA ARG A 175 3.61 0.02 -20.86
C ARG A 175 4.52 0.44 -19.68
N GLY A 176 4.04 0.18 -18.47
CA GLY A 176 4.69 -0.75 -17.56
C GLY A 176 5.66 -0.21 -16.50
N ASP A 177 6.27 0.95 -16.64
CA ASP A 177 7.54 1.19 -15.93
C ASP A 177 7.47 2.34 -14.89
N LYS A 178 6.90 2.09 -13.70
CA LYS A 178 6.67 3.09 -12.63
C LYS A 178 6.51 2.43 -11.24
N SER A 179 6.59 3.13 -10.10
CA SER A 179 6.45 2.51 -8.74
C SER A 179 5.00 2.12 -8.39
N ILE A 180 4.21 2.90 -7.63
CA ILE A 180 2.78 2.62 -7.37
C ILE A 180 1.88 3.76 -7.87
N SER A 181 0.61 3.49 -8.21
CA SER A 181 -0.38 4.49 -8.64
C SER A 181 0.07 5.24 -9.91
N HIS A 182 0.12 4.51 -11.01
CA HIS A 182 0.60 4.97 -12.30
C HIS A 182 -0.46 5.75 -13.06
N ASP A 183 -0.36 7.07 -13.05
CA ASP A 183 -1.19 7.90 -13.91
C ASP A 183 -0.60 7.94 -15.33
N PHE A 184 -1.19 7.18 -16.26
CA PHE A 184 -0.74 7.09 -17.65
C PHE A 184 -1.06 8.36 -18.43
N VAL A 185 -2.05 9.16 -18.00
CA VAL A 185 -2.39 10.44 -18.62
C VAL A 185 -1.29 11.46 -18.39
N THR A 186 -0.74 11.55 -17.17
CA THR A 186 0.33 12.48 -16.83
C THR A 186 1.73 11.89 -17.05
N GLY A 187 1.84 10.56 -17.11
CA GLY A 187 3.13 9.87 -17.09
C GLY A 187 3.79 9.84 -15.70
N ASN A 188 3.05 10.21 -14.64
CA ASN A 188 3.55 10.22 -13.27
C ASN A 188 3.21 8.93 -12.50
N TYR A 189 3.78 8.79 -11.30
CA TYR A 189 3.53 7.74 -10.31
C TYR A 189 4.09 8.15 -8.96
N ILE A 190 3.60 7.50 -7.90
CA ILE A 190 4.10 7.67 -6.54
C ILE A 190 5.36 6.83 -6.41
N GLY A 191 6.52 7.46 -6.24
CA GLY A 191 7.77 6.76 -6.00
C GLY A 191 7.82 6.11 -4.62
N THR A 192 8.48 4.97 -4.48
CA THR A 192 8.63 4.24 -3.19
C THR A 192 9.09 5.13 -2.04
N ARG A 193 10.05 6.03 -2.29
CA ARG A 193 10.59 6.97 -1.29
C ARG A 193 9.59 8.08 -0.91
N GLU A 194 8.62 8.36 -1.78
CA GLU A 194 7.59 9.38 -1.57
C GLU A 194 6.37 8.81 -0.82
N MET A 195 6.19 7.48 -0.79
CA MET A 195 5.09 6.85 -0.06
C MET A 195 5.09 7.22 1.43
N GLY A 196 6.27 7.34 2.06
CA GLY A 196 6.40 7.80 3.43
C GLY A 196 5.99 9.27 3.64
N ASP A 197 6.08 10.10 2.59
CA ASP A 197 5.70 11.51 2.62
C ASP A 197 4.18 11.67 2.72
N ILE A 198 3.41 10.76 2.14
CA ILE A 198 1.94 10.71 2.27
C ILE A 198 1.54 10.73 3.75
N PHE A 199 2.12 9.84 4.56
CA PHE A 199 1.77 9.71 5.97
C PHE A 199 2.37 10.80 6.85
N ARG A 200 3.51 11.37 6.45
CA ARG A 200 4.08 12.53 7.15
C ARG A 200 3.20 13.77 6.98
N GLU A 201 2.61 13.94 5.80
CA GLU A 201 1.72 15.05 5.48
C GLU A 201 0.29 14.85 6.00
N ALA A 202 -0.26 13.64 5.87
CA ALA A 202 -1.67 13.35 6.14
C ALA A 202 -1.94 12.63 7.47
N GLY A 203 -0.88 12.16 8.13
CA GLY A 203 -0.96 11.42 9.39
C GLY A 203 -1.06 9.90 9.22
N ARG A 204 -0.48 9.19 10.19
CA ARG A 204 -0.44 7.73 10.28
C ARG A 204 -1.84 7.09 10.30
N VAL A 205 -2.02 5.97 9.61
CA VAL A 205 -3.24 5.14 9.60
C VAL A 205 -3.07 3.89 10.48
N ASP A 206 -4.19 3.23 10.76
CA ASP A 206 -4.19 1.96 11.49
C ASP A 206 -3.80 0.81 10.56
N MET A 207 -4.30 0.84 9.33
CA MET A 207 -4.01 -0.15 8.31
C MET A 207 -3.76 0.52 6.95
N TYR A 208 -2.69 0.10 6.28
CA TYR A 208 -2.41 0.46 4.90
C TYR A 208 -2.45 -0.79 4.03
N VAL A 209 -3.06 -0.67 2.85
CA VAL A 209 -3.16 -1.75 1.87
C VAL A 209 -2.67 -1.25 0.53
N SER A 210 -1.67 -1.93 -0.04
CA SER A 210 -1.36 -1.81 -1.45
C SER A 210 -2.15 -2.85 -2.21
N MET A 211 -3.14 -2.44 -2.99
CA MET A 211 -3.73 -3.30 -4.01
C MET A 211 -2.97 -3.09 -5.33
N ALA A 212 -1.70 -3.49 -5.31
CA ALA A 212 -0.75 -3.33 -6.39
C ALA A 212 0.36 -4.40 -6.30
N CYS A 213 0.97 -4.74 -7.43
CA CYS A 213 1.99 -5.78 -7.53
C CYS A 213 3.26 -5.44 -6.74
N PHE A 214 3.92 -6.45 -6.18
CA PHE A 214 5.24 -6.35 -5.54
C PHE A 214 5.36 -5.31 -4.42
N MET A 215 4.29 -4.97 -3.72
CA MET A 215 4.34 -3.93 -2.68
C MET A 215 4.70 -4.48 -1.29
N GLN A 216 4.74 -5.79 -1.11
CA GLN A 216 5.17 -6.46 0.12
C GLN A 216 6.68 -6.78 0.13
N MET A 217 7.47 -5.79 -0.29
CA MET A 217 8.93 -5.84 -0.21
C MET A 217 9.40 -5.23 1.10
N ALA A 218 10.45 -5.76 1.70
CA ALA A 218 11.10 -5.19 2.87
C ALA A 218 11.50 -3.74 2.63
N GLU A 219 11.98 -3.43 1.43
CA GLU A 219 12.33 -2.08 0.97
C GLU A 219 11.15 -1.11 1.04
N VAL A 220 10.01 -1.49 0.46
CA VAL A 220 8.80 -0.67 0.37
C VAL A 220 8.18 -0.49 1.75
N ALA A 221 7.96 -1.60 2.45
CA ALA A 221 7.36 -1.60 3.78
C ALA A 221 8.16 -0.71 4.74
N TYR A 222 9.51 -0.72 4.64
CA TYR A 222 10.36 0.10 5.49
C TYR A 222 10.21 1.61 5.25
N GLU A 223 9.92 2.06 4.04
CA GLU A 223 9.65 3.48 3.77
C GLU A 223 8.38 3.96 4.47
N ILE A 224 7.38 3.09 4.61
CA ILE A 224 6.08 3.41 5.23
C ILE A 224 5.93 2.87 6.66
N LYS A 225 6.99 2.36 7.28
CA LYS A 225 6.97 1.71 8.62
C LYS A 225 6.34 2.55 9.75
N ASP A 226 6.41 3.87 9.63
CA ASP A 226 5.85 4.83 10.60
C ASP A 226 4.45 5.33 10.20
N GLY A 227 4.04 5.05 8.97
CA GLY A 227 2.80 5.50 8.36
C GLY A 227 1.60 4.60 8.63
N ALA A 228 1.80 3.34 9.00
CA ALA A 228 0.72 2.40 9.31
C ALA A 228 1.05 1.46 10.49
N ALA A 229 0.03 1.01 11.24
CA ALA A 229 0.20 -0.07 12.23
C ALA A 229 0.38 -1.42 11.55
N VAL A 230 -0.52 -1.70 10.60
CA VAL A 230 -0.57 -2.90 9.79
C VAL A 230 -0.37 -2.51 8.34
N ILE A 231 0.51 -3.21 7.64
CA ILE A 231 0.77 -3.04 6.21
C ILE A 231 0.38 -4.34 5.53
N VAL A 232 -0.46 -4.24 4.49
CA VAL A 232 -0.89 -5.38 3.67
C VAL A 232 -0.51 -5.16 2.22
N GLY A 233 -0.03 -6.21 1.58
CA GLY A 233 0.36 -6.19 0.18
C GLY A 233 0.78 -7.58 -0.30
N ALA A 234 1.15 -7.62 -1.58
CA ALA A 234 1.65 -8.82 -2.24
C ALA A 234 3.15 -8.68 -2.57
N GLU A 235 3.91 -9.75 -2.35
CA GLU A 235 5.29 -9.96 -2.83
C GLU A 235 5.35 -10.20 -4.35
N GLU A 236 4.25 -10.68 -4.93
CA GLU A 236 4.09 -11.10 -6.32
C GLU A 236 3.13 -10.15 -7.08
N VAL A 237 2.99 -10.38 -8.38
CA VAL A 237 1.88 -9.87 -9.19
C VAL A 237 0.53 -10.28 -8.56
N ILE A 238 -0.35 -9.31 -8.38
CA ILE A 238 -1.73 -9.54 -7.95
C ILE A 238 -2.56 -9.95 -9.18
N GLN A 239 -3.29 -11.07 -9.07
CA GLN A 239 -4.20 -11.54 -10.12
C GLN A 239 -5.55 -10.81 -10.03
N LEU A 240 -6.38 -10.88 -11.06
CA LEU A 240 -7.74 -10.31 -11.03
C LEU A 240 -8.78 -11.45 -10.96
N PRO A 241 -9.82 -11.38 -10.10
CA PRO A 241 -10.05 -10.36 -9.06
C PRO A 241 -8.97 -10.34 -7.97
N SER A 242 -8.53 -9.15 -7.59
CA SER A 242 -7.39 -8.88 -6.71
C SER A 242 -7.60 -9.31 -5.26
N LEU A 243 -8.57 -8.69 -4.59
CA LEU A 243 -8.93 -8.91 -3.21
C LEU A 243 -10.41 -9.31 -3.12
N ASN A 244 -10.77 -9.99 -2.04
CA ASN A 244 -12.15 -10.35 -1.72
C ASN A 244 -12.79 -9.22 -0.90
N TRP A 245 -13.18 -8.14 -1.58
CA TRP A 245 -13.73 -6.93 -0.97
C TRP A 245 -15.05 -7.18 -0.25
N GLU A 246 -15.90 -8.02 -0.83
CA GLU A 246 -17.20 -8.40 -0.28
C GLU A 246 -17.01 -9.13 1.06
N GLY A 247 -16.12 -10.13 1.09
CA GLY A 247 -15.79 -10.85 2.32
C GLY A 247 -15.14 -9.96 3.37
N PHE A 248 -14.19 -9.10 2.96
CA PHE A 248 -13.50 -8.19 3.87
C PHE A 248 -14.46 -7.16 4.50
N PHE A 249 -15.27 -6.47 3.69
CA PHE A 249 -16.23 -5.49 4.19
C PHE A 249 -17.34 -6.13 5.01
N ALA A 250 -17.80 -7.33 4.65
CA ALA A 250 -18.75 -8.08 5.47
C ALA A 250 -18.16 -8.41 6.86
N ALA A 251 -16.90 -8.86 6.92
CA ALA A 251 -16.22 -9.14 8.19
C ALA A 251 -16.04 -7.88 9.04
N LEU A 252 -15.64 -6.77 8.42
CA LEU A 252 -15.45 -5.49 9.12
C LEU A 252 -16.79 -4.89 9.59
N ALA A 253 -17.85 -4.99 8.81
CA ALA A 253 -19.19 -4.54 9.20
C ALA A 253 -19.79 -5.40 10.32
N ALA A 254 -19.50 -6.70 10.34
CA ALA A 254 -19.94 -7.62 11.40
C ALA A 254 -19.17 -7.40 12.71
N ASN A 255 -17.90 -7.00 12.64
CA ASN A 255 -17.07 -6.69 13.80
C ASN A 255 -16.35 -5.33 13.67
N PRO A 256 -17.08 -4.20 13.75
CA PRO A 256 -16.50 -2.88 13.52
C PRO A 256 -15.54 -2.46 14.64
N ASP A 257 -15.65 -3.06 15.83
CA ASP A 257 -14.74 -2.80 16.95
C ASP A 257 -13.37 -3.49 16.77
N ALA A 258 -13.21 -4.33 15.72
CA ALA A 258 -11.96 -5.00 15.40
C ALA A 258 -10.77 -4.01 15.37
N GLY A 259 -9.66 -4.43 15.97
CA GLY A 259 -8.38 -3.73 15.84
C GLY A 259 -7.73 -3.96 14.48
N ALA A 260 -6.70 -3.18 14.17
CA ALA A 260 -6.01 -3.23 12.88
C ALA A 260 -5.44 -4.60 12.52
N GLU A 261 -4.89 -5.34 13.50
CA GLU A 261 -4.35 -6.68 13.22
C GLU A 261 -5.45 -7.67 12.85
N ALA A 262 -6.61 -7.62 13.53
CA ALA A 262 -7.76 -8.44 13.18
C ALA A 262 -8.30 -8.08 11.78
N ALA A 263 -8.38 -6.80 11.44
CA ALA A 263 -8.74 -6.36 10.09
C ALA A 263 -7.71 -6.84 9.03
N GLY A 264 -6.41 -6.80 9.35
CA GLY A 264 -5.35 -7.38 8.51
C GLY A 264 -5.53 -8.89 8.29
N THR A 265 -5.86 -9.64 9.34
CA THR A 265 -6.20 -11.07 9.25
C THR A 265 -7.44 -11.28 8.39
N TYR A 266 -8.51 -10.49 8.55
CA TYR A 266 -9.70 -10.60 7.71
C TYR A 266 -9.37 -10.46 6.22
N MET A 267 -8.56 -9.45 5.87
CA MET A 267 -8.15 -9.23 4.48
C MET A 267 -7.39 -10.42 3.90
N VAL A 268 -6.44 -10.96 4.66
CA VAL A 268 -5.60 -12.09 4.21
C VAL A 268 -6.40 -13.39 4.15
N ASP A 269 -7.29 -13.65 5.11
CA ASP A 269 -8.10 -14.86 5.15
C ASP A 269 -9.18 -14.87 4.06
N THR A 270 -9.83 -13.74 3.78
CA THR A 270 -10.84 -13.65 2.71
C THR A 270 -10.18 -13.73 1.33
N PHE A 271 -8.97 -13.18 1.17
CA PHE A 271 -8.14 -13.39 -0.02
C PHE A 271 -7.82 -14.87 -0.21
N LYS A 272 -7.33 -15.55 0.85
CA LYS A 272 -7.01 -16.97 0.81
C LYS A 272 -8.23 -17.82 0.44
N GLU A 273 -9.37 -17.51 1.05
CA GLU A 273 -10.64 -18.17 0.76
C GLU A 273 -11.00 -18.03 -0.73
N MET A 274 -11.01 -16.81 -1.26
CA MET A 274 -11.33 -16.55 -2.67
C MET A 274 -10.42 -17.34 -3.61
N TYR A 275 -9.11 -17.28 -3.38
CA TYR A 275 -8.15 -18.00 -4.23
C TYR A 275 -8.13 -19.51 -3.99
N SER A 276 -8.73 -20.03 -2.92
CA SER A 276 -8.91 -21.48 -2.71
C SER A 276 -10.12 -22.04 -3.46
N ARG A 277 -10.97 -21.19 -4.05
CA ARG A 277 -12.12 -21.65 -4.84
C ARG A 277 -11.68 -22.35 -6.13
N PRO A 278 -12.38 -23.40 -6.60
CA PRO A 278 -11.98 -24.18 -7.77
C PRO A 278 -11.70 -23.33 -9.02
N GLU A 279 -12.55 -22.34 -9.30
CA GLU A 279 -12.42 -21.45 -10.46
C GLU A 279 -11.15 -20.59 -10.39
N MET A 280 -10.76 -20.14 -9.20
CA MET A 280 -9.54 -19.36 -9.00
C MET A 280 -8.29 -20.24 -9.03
N GLN A 281 -8.37 -21.47 -8.52
CA GLN A 281 -7.29 -22.45 -8.65
C GLN A 281 -7.04 -22.82 -10.11
N GLU A 282 -8.09 -23.00 -10.89
CA GLU A 282 -7.99 -23.27 -12.33
C GLU A 282 -7.36 -22.08 -13.07
N LEU A 283 -7.78 -20.84 -12.77
CA LEU A 283 -7.18 -19.62 -13.32
C LEU A 283 -5.67 -19.56 -13.04
N LEU A 284 -5.27 -19.78 -11.79
CA LEU A 284 -3.86 -19.78 -11.37
C LEU A 284 -3.06 -20.86 -12.09
N GLN A 285 -3.61 -22.08 -12.20
CA GLN A 285 -2.96 -23.18 -12.88
C GLN A 285 -2.77 -22.93 -14.38
N GLN A 286 -3.80 -22.41 -15.06
CA GLN A 286 -3.74 -22.10 -16.48
C GLN A 286 -2.77 -20.95 -16.77
N GLY A 287 -2.69 -19.96 -15.87
CA GLY A 287 -1.75 -18.84 -15.97
C GLY A 287 -0.31 -19.20 -15.58
N GLY A 288 -0.09 -20.33 -14.90
CA GLY A 288 1.21 -20.68 -14.33
C GLY A 288 1.61 -19.77 -13.17
N TYR A 289 0.65 -19.30 -12.38
CA TYR A 289 0.88 -18.36 -11.29
C TYR A 289 0.59 -18.99 -9.93
N GLY A 290 1.46 -18.70 -8.97
CA GLY A 290 1.10 -18.73 -7.55
C GLY A 290 0.58 -17.35 -7.14
N THR A 291 -0.09 -17.28 -6.00
CA THR A 291 -0.52 -16.00 -5.43
C THR A 291 -0.25 -15.96 -3.94
N GLN A 292 0.06 -14.78 -3.42
CA GLN A 292 0.18 -14.57 -1.99
C GLN A 292 -0.34 -13.19 -1.57
N LEU A 293 -0.64 -13.07 -0.28
CA LEU A 293 -0.91 -11.80 0.39
C LEU A 293 -0.51 -11.93 1.85
N SER A 294 0.12 -10.91 2.42
CA SER A 294 0.45 -10.91 3.84
C SER A 294 0.08 -9.60 4.52
N ALA A 295 -0.14 -9.69 5.84
CA ALA A 295 -0.29 -8.54 6.72
C ALA A 295 0.88 -8.54 7.71
N ILE A 296 1.58 -7.41 7.83
CA ILE A 296 2.77 -7.26 8.70
C ILE A 296 2.64 -6.07 9.64
N ARG A 297 3.34 -6.13 10.78
CA ARG A 297 3.40 -5.04 11.77
C ARG A 297 4.45 -3.99 11.37
N GLY A 298 4.01 -2.76 11.11
CA GLY A 298 4.91 -1.64 10.76
C GLY A 298 5.99 -1.38 11.82
N ALA A 299 5.62 -1.45 13.10
CA ALA A 299 6.54 -1.26 14.23
C ALA A 299 7.69 -2.30 14.29
N LYS A 300 7.53 -3.46 13.66
CA LYS A 300 8.52 -4.55 13.67
C LYS A 300 9.55 -4.45 12.53
N LEU A 301 9.40 -3.49 11.61
CA LEU A 301 10.31 -3.30 10.48
C LEU A 301 11.71 -2.78 10.88
N ARG A 302 11.83 -1.95 11.92
CA ARG A 302 13.16 -1.54 12.44
C ARG A 302 13.90 -2.71 13.09
N PRO A 303 13.29 -3.49 14.00
CA PRO A 303 13.89 -4.73 14.48
C PRO A 303 14.22 -5.73 13.37
N LEU A 304 13.39 -5.85 12.33
CA LEU A 304 13.68 -6.66 11.14
C LEU A 304 14.99 -6.22 10.49
N ALA A 305 15.14 -4.93 10.15
CA ALA A 305 16.35 -4.42 9.51
C ALA A 305 17.61 -4.68 10.34
N ALA A 306 17.54 -4.55 11.67
CA ALA A 306 18.64 -4.87 12.57
C ALA A 306 19.01 -6.37 12.54
N LYS A 307 18.02 -7.27 12.49
CA LYS A 307 18.25 -8.72 12.39
C LYS A 307 18.81 -9.12 11.03
N ILE A 308 18.31 -8.52 9.96
CA ILE A 308 18.87 -8.67 8.61
C ILE A 308 20.33 -8.26 8.59
N LYS A 309 20.66 -7.08 9.14
CA LYS A 309 22.04 -6.59 9.24
C LYS A 309 22.96 -7.56 9.98
N ALA A 310 22.50 -8.07 11.12
CA ALA A 310 23.26 -9.01 11.93
C ALA A 310 23.51 -10.34 11.20
N TRP A 311 22.46 -10.91 10.59
CA TRP A 311 22.58 -12.15 9.84
C TRP A 311 23.46 -11.99 8.60
N ALA A 312 23.21 -10.98 7.77
CA ALA A 312 23.96 -10.72 6.54
C ALA A 312 25.45 -10.53 6.83
N GLY A 313 25.81 -9.77 7.87
CA GLY A 313 27.20 -9.59 8.30
C GLY A 313 27.86 -10.90 8.71
N LEU A 314 27.17 -11.74 9.48
CA LEU A 314 27.69 -13.05 9.90
C LEU A 314 27.78 -14.04 8.73
N ALA A 315 26.81 -14.05 7.81
CA ALA A 315 26.82 -14.88 6.62
C ALA A 315 27.99 -14.51 5.68
N THR A 316 28.25 -13.20 5.48
CA THR A 316 29.41 -12.73 4.74
C THR A 316 30.72 -13.13 5.43
N ALA A 317 30.81 -12.99 6.75
CA ALA A 317 32.02 -13.33 7.52
C ALA A 317 32.31 -14.84 7.53
N ALA A 318 31.28 -15.69 7.57
CA ALA A 318 31.42 -17.15 7.49
C ALA A 318 31.93 -17.60 6.12
N GLY A 319 31.72 -16.81 5.07
CA GLY A 319 32.34 -17.02 3.75
C GLY A 319 31.83 -18.24 2.99
N ASP A 320 30.67 -18.80 3.36
CA ASP A 320 30.08 -19.96 2.70
C ASP A 320 29.39 -19.59 1.38
N ARG A 321 30.23 -19.29 0.38
CA ARG A 321 29.77 -18.87 -0.95
C ARG A 321 29.04 -19.98 -1.69
N ALA A 322 29.31 -21.24 -1.37
CA ALA A 322 28.66 -22.39 -2.01
C ALA A 322 27.21 -22.54 -1.52
N ALA A 323 26.98 -22.39 -0.21
CA ALA A 323 25.62 -22.39 0.35
C ALA A 323 24.79 -21.21 -0.18
N LEU A 324 25.37 -20.00 -0.21
CA LEU A 324 24.69 -18.82 -0.72
C LEU A 324 24.41 -18.89 -2.24
N ALA A 325 25.30 -19.51 -3.03
CA ALA A 325 25.04 -19.76 -4.45
C ALA A 325 23.79 -20.63 -4.66
N ARG A 326 23.68 -21.72 -3.90
CA ARG A 326 22.51 -22.61 -3.94
C ARG A 326 21.25 -21.91 -3.47
N ALA A 327 21.33 -21.15 -2.37
CA ALA A 327 20.21 -20.35 -1.88
C ALA A 327 19.70 -19.35 -2.93
N LYS A 328 20.60 -18.66 -3.65
CA LYS A 328 20.21 -17.74 -4.75
C LYS A 328 19.53 -18.46 -5.92
N ALA A 329 19.95 -19.69 -6.22
CA ALA A 329 19.35 -20.48 -7.31
C ALA A 329 17.97 -21.02 -6.91
N ASP A 330 17.84 -21.46 -5.67
CA ASP A 330 16.68 -22.22 -5.21
C ASP A 330 15.58 -21.36 -4.57
N VAL A 331 15.88 -20.11 -4.17
CA VAL A 331 14.89 -19.20 -3.56
C VAL A 331 13.66 -19.00 -4.45
N VAL A 332 12.47 -18.96 -3.87
CA VAL A 332 11.25 -18.56 -4.58
C VAL A 332 11.39 -17.11 -5.06
N ARG A 333 11.18 -16.90 -6.36
CA ARG A 333 11.33 -15.60 -7.04
C ARG A 333 10.01 -15.15 -7.67
N PHE A 334 9.83 -13.83 -7.77
CA PHE A 334 8.59 -13.20 -8.25
C PHE A 334 8.72 -12.67 -9.69
N GLU A 335 7.58 -12.50 -10.38
CA GLU A 335 7.44 -12.28 -11.83
C GLU A 335 7.82 -10.86 -12.30
N ILE A 336 9.07 -10.43 -12.10
CA ILE A 336 9.57 -9.18 -12.71
C ILE A 336 9.62 -9.31 -14.25
N GLY A 337 9.99 -10.49 -14.74
CA GLY A 337 9.96 -10.85 -16.16
C GLY A 337 8.93 -11.95 -16.40
N ASP A 338 8.63 -12.21 -17.66
CA ASP A 338 7.65 -13.22 -18.07
C ASP A 338 8.29 -14.52 -18.58
N ALA A 339 7.47 -15.48 -19.02
CA ALA A 339 7.93 -16.75 -19.55
C ALA A 339 8.80 -16.62 -20.83
N SER A 340 8.73 -15.49 -21.54
CA SER A 340 9.52 -15.24 -22.76
C SER A 340 10.90 -14.62 -22.46
N THR A 341 10.99 -13.83 -21.39
CA THR A 341 12.19 -13.07 -21.01
C THR A 341 12.99 -13.75 -19.91
N ASP A 342 12.34 -14.47 -19.00
CA ASP A 342 12.99 -15.22 -17.91
C ASP A 342 12.26 -16.53 -17.60
N PRO A 343 12.28 -17.54 -18.50
CA PRO A 343 11.47 -18.76 -18.41
C PRO A 343 11.65 -19.59 -17.13
N GLU A 344 12.78 -19.43 -16.44
CA GLU A 344 13.09 -20.15 -15.21
C GLU A 344 13.21 -19.22 -13.98
N LYS A 345 12.82 -17.94 -14.11
CA LYS A 345 12.96 -16.90 -13.07
C LYS A 345 14.38 -16.76 -12.53
N LYS A 346 15.39 -16.98 -13.37
CA LYS A 346 16.80 -16.98 -12.92
C LYS A 346 17.40 -15.59 -12.95
N ILE A 347 16.84 -14.64 -13.71
CA ILE A 347 17.28 -13.24 -13.78
C ILE A 347 16.51 -12.39 -12.75
N ALA A 348 15.24 -12.71 -12.52
CA ALA A 348 14.37 -12.06 -11.56
C ALA A 348 15.06 -11.90 -10.20
N PHE A 349 14.90 -10.74 -9.58
CA PHE A 349 15.67 -10.36 -8.38
C PHE A 349 14.79 -10.04 -7.17
N TYR A 350 13.48 -10.25 -7.25
CA TYR A 350 12.61 -10.27 -6.08
C TYR A 350 12.49 -11.71 -5.61
N GLY A 351 12.76 -11.97 -4.33
CA GLY A 351 12.58 -13.29 -3.75
C GLY A 351 12.23 -13.23 -2.27
N ASP A 352 11.63 -14.30 -1.77
CA ASP A 352 11.19 -14.40 -0.38
C ASP A 352 12.39 -14.40 0.57
N LEU A 353 12.39 -13.50 1.55
CA LEU A 353 13.50 -13.33 2.48
C LEU A 353 13.66 -14.54 3.41
N HIS A 354 12.56 -15.11 3.88
CA HIS A 354 12.59 -16.23 4.82
C HIS A 354 13.14 -17.49 4.15
N ASP A 355 12.63 -17.84 2.97
CA ASP A 355 13.07 -18.97 2.15
C ASP A 355 14.55 -18.85 1.80
N PHE A 356 15.02 -17.66 1.42
CA PHE A 356 16.43 -17.44 1.13
C PHE A 356 17.34 -17.74 2.33
N VAL A 357 16.98 -17.25 3.51
CA VAL A 357 17.73 -17.48 4.76
C VAL A 357 17.67 -18.96 5.15
N GLU A 358 16.52 -19.63 4.95
CA GLU A 358 16.35 -21.05 5.21
C GLU A 358 17.23 -21.90 4.29
N LEU A 359 17.24 -21.60 2.99
CA LEU A 359 18.07 -22.30 2.01
C LEU A 359 19.56 -22.10 2.28
N ALA A 360 19.98 -20.88 2.65
CA ALA A 360 21.36 -20.63 3.07
C ALA A 360 21.76 -21.50 4.26
N ALA A 361 20.86 -21.67 5.24
CA ALA A 361 21.10 -22.55 6.39
C ALA A 361 21.10 -24.04 6.02
N ARG A 362 20.20 -24.45 5.12
CA ARG A 362 20.07 -25.84 4.63
C ARG A 362 21.34 -26.32 3.91
N HIS A 363 21.96 -25.44 3.15
CA HIS A 363 23.15 -25.74 2.36
C HIS A 363 24.48 -25.44 3.06
N ALA A 364 24.44 -24.91 4.29
CA ALA A 364 25.63 -24.47 5.00
C ALA A 364 26.64 -25.60 5.29
N ASP A 365 27.91 -25.35 4.99
CA ASP A 365 29.04 -26.09 5.52
C ASP A 365 29.27 -25.68 6.98
N ARG A 366 28.78 -26.53 7.89
CA ARG A 366 28.87 -26.32 9.33
C ARG A 366 30.30 -26.36 9.88
N SER A 367 31.28 -26.80 9.09
CA SER A 367 32.69 -26.83 9.50
C SER A 367 33.39 -25.47 9.39
N LEU A 368 32.82 -24.52 8.64
CA LEU A 368 33.43 -23.20 8.44
C LEU A 368 33.45 -22.37 9.72
N PRO A 369 34.55 -21.64 10.00
CA PRO A 369 34.58 -20.67 11.09
C PRO A 369 33.44 -19.66 10.97
N GLY A 370 32.66 -19.48 12.04
CA GLY A 370 31.52 -18.56 12.06
C GLY A 370 30.19 -19.12 11.54
N ALA A 371 30.17 -20.32 10.94
CA ALA A 371 28.94 -20.94 10.43
C ALA A 371 27.87 -21.08 11.52
N ALA A 372 28.24 -21.52 12.73
CA ALA A 372 27.30 -21.67 13.85
C ALA A 372 26.63 -20.33 14.24
N ALA A 373 27.39 -19.23 14.22
CA ALA A 373 26.85 -17.91 14.53
C ALA A 373 25.91 -17.39 13.42
N ALA A 374 26.27 -17.59 12.16
CA ALA A 374 25.43 -17.24 11.01
C ALA A 374 24.12 -18.02 11.01
N LEU A 375 24.17 -19.33 11.27
CA LEU A 375 23.00 -20.20 11.37
C LEU A 375 22.07 -19.77 12.51
N ALA A 376 22.61 -19.51 13.70
CA ALA A 376 21.82 -19.04 14.83
C ALA A 376 21.17 -17.66 14.58
N ALA A 377 21.86 -16.77 13.86
CA ALA A 377 21.28 -15.49 13.46
C ALA A 377 20.18 -15.64 12.41
N GLY A 378 20.35 -16.56 11.45
CA GLY A 378 19.35 -16.87 10.42
C GLY A 378 18.08 -17.47 11.03
N GLU A 379 18.22 -18.40 11.96
CA GLU A 379 17.09 -18.97 12.70
C GLU A 379 16.32 -17.88 13.48
N LYS A 380 17.04 -16.97 14.16
CA LYS A 380 16.42 -15.84 14.87
C LYS A 380 15.73 -14.85 13.94
N LEU A 381 16.23 -14.68 12.72
CA LEU A 381 15.62 -13.82 11.70
C LEU A 381 14.33 -14.47 11.18
N ASN A 382 14.39 -15.73 10.75
CA ASN A 382 13.23 -16.43 10.22
C ASN A 382 12.11 -16.59 11.25
N ARG A 383 12.47 -16.93 12.49
CA ARG A 383 11.51 -16.98 13.60
C ARG A 383 10.84 -15.63 13.84
N PHE A 384 11.61 -14.55 13.81
CA PHE A 384 11.06 -13.20 13.97
C PHE A 384 10.10 -12.83 12.82
N ILE A 385 10.40 -13.23 11.59
CA ILE A 385 9.50 -12.97 10.45
C ILE A 385 8.12 -13.61 10.74
N VAL A 386 8.09 -14.88 11.10
CA VAL A 386 6.84 -15.63 11.25
C VAL A 386 6.10 -15.41 12.57
N GLU A 387 6.80 -15.18 13.68
CA GLU A 387 6.18 -15.04 15.02
C GLU A 387 5.90 -13.58 15.40
N ASP A 388 6.74 -12.64 14.98
CA ASP A 388 6.71 -11.25 15.45
C ASP A 388 6.26 -10.26 14.39
N LEU A 389 6.73 -10.40 13.15
CA LEU A 389 6.48 -9.43 12.08
C LEU A 389 5.14 -9.70 11.38
N VAL A 390 4.95 -10.92 10.89
CA VAL A 390 3.78 -11.32 10.11
C VAL A 390 2.61 -11.59 11.04
N ILE A 391 1.46 -10.99 10.71
CA ILE A 391 0.18 -11.17 11.40
C ILE A 391 -0.57 -12.33 10.75
N ALA A 392 -0.63 -12.32 9.42
CA ALA A 392 -1.27 -13.34 8.61
C ALA A 392 -0.55 -13.44 7.26
N ASN A 393 -0.50 -14.65 6.70
CA ASN A 393 0.09 -14.93 5.40
C ASN A 393 -0.77 -15.95 4.64
N ALA A 394 -1.20 -15.59 3.44
CA ALA A 394 -1.86 -16.46 2.50
C ALA A 394 -0.90 -16.73 1.35
N ALA A 395 -0.68 -18.00 1.03
CA ALA A 395 0.14 -18.41 -0.09
C ALA A 395 -0.51 -19.63 -0.74
N VAL A 396 -0.75 -19.56 -2.04
CA VAL A 396 -1.62 -20.48 -2.77
C VAL A 396 -1.01 -20.79 -4.13
N GLY A 397 -0.99 -22.08 -4.48
CA GLY A 397 -0.57 -22.56 -5.78
C GLY A 397 0.95 -22.63 -5.97
N LYS A 398 1.34 -22.74 -7.23
CA LYS A 398 2.73 -22.86 -7.67
C LYS A 398 2.97 -21.90 -8.82
N ASP A 399 4.19 -21.38 -8.92
CA ASP A 399 4.56 -20.64 -10.12
C ASP A 399 4.86 -21.56 -11.31
N ARG A 400 5.09 -20.94 -12.48
CA ARG A 400 5.46 -21.59 -13.74
C ARG A 400 6.76 -22.39 -13.69
N THR A 401 7.61 -22.18 -12.69
CA THR A 401 8.82 -22.99 -12.47
C THR A 401 8.54 -24.24 -11.62
N GLY A 402 7.31 -24.40 -11.14
CA GLY A 402 6.86 -25.48 -10.27
C GLY A 402 7.15 -25.23 -8.79
N LYS A 403 7.66 -24.05 -8.41
CA LYS A 403 7.93 -23.72 -7.01
C LYS A 403 6.63 -23.45 -6.27
N ASP A 404 6.50 -24.11 -5.13
CA ASP A 404 5.31 -24.04 -4.28
C ASP A 404 5.36 -22.82 -3.36
N PHE A 405 4.30 -22.02 -3.39
CA PHE A 405 4.24 -20.78 -2.63
C PHE A 405 4.09 -21.03 -1.12
N SER A 406 3.89 -22.26 -0.65
CA SER A 406 3.96 -22.58 0.78
C SER A 406 5.30 -22.23 1.46
N ALA A 407 6.39 -22.11 0.68
CA ALA A 407 7.68 -21.63 1.18
C ALA A 407 7.69 -20.12 1.47
N VAL A 408 6.81 -19.35 0.81
CA VAL A 408 6.71 -17.89 0.94
C VAL A 408 6.08 -17.51 2.28
N LYS A 409 6.72 -16.60 3.02
CA LYS A 409 6.36 -16.20 4.38
C LYS A 409 5.96 -14.73 4.51
N GLY A 410 5.64 -14.06 3.41
CA GLY A 410 4.93 -12.79 3.45
C GLY A 410 5.83 -11.56 3.39
N LEU A 411 7.11 -11.69 3.05
CA LEU A 411 7.98 -10.54 2.83
C LEU A 411 9.16 -10.86 1.91
N ALA A 412 9.16 -10.18 0.77
CA ALA A 412 10.20 -10.29 -0.24
C ALA A 412 11.31 -9.24 -0.03
N VAL A 413 12.45 -9.47 -0.66
CA VAL A 413 13.57 -8.52 -0.70
C VAL A 413 14.30 -8.66 -2.04
N ASN A 414 15.12 -7.66 -2.40
CA ASN A 414 16.01 -7.78 -3.55
C ASN A 414 17.11 -8.83 -3.30
N ILE A 415 17.07 -9.95 -4.01
CA ILE A 415 18.10 -11.00 -3.99
C ILE A 415 18.67 -11.11 -5.42
N PRO A 416 19.94 -10.77 -5.66
CA PRO A 416 20.47 -10.76 -7.02
C PRO A 416 20.28 -12.09 -7.75
N GLY A 417 19.72 -12.01 -8.97
CA GLY A 417 19.59 -13.11 -9.92
C GLY A 417 20.84 -13.31 -10.77
N ARG A 418 20.70 -14.00 -11.90
CA ARG A 418 21.70 -14.09 -12.97
C ARG A 418 21.84 -12.76 -13.69
N PRO A 419 23.03 -12.44 -14.24
CA PRO A 419 23.20 -11.27 -15.08
C PRO A 419 22.18 -11.26 -16.23
N GLY A 420 21.48 -10.14 -16.37
CA GLY A 420 20.44 -9.93 -17.36
C GLY A 420 19.62 -8.68 -17.01
N THR A 421 18.87 -8.17 -17.98
CA THR A 421 18.00 -7.01 -17.80
C THR A 421 16.58 -7.44 -18.15
N LEU A 422 15.68 -7.43 -17.15
CA LEU A 422 14.25 -7.67 -17.35
C LEU A 422 13.48 -6.36 -17.50
N ILE A 423 13.96 -5.32 -16.82
CA ILE A 423 13.39 -3.98 -16.78
C ILE A 423 14.52 -2.98 -16.59
N GLU A 424 14.49 -1.85 -17.29
CA GLU A 424 15.42 -0.76 -17.08
C GLU A 424 14.95 0.12 -15.91
N TYR A 425 15.84 0.43 -14.96
CA TYR A 425 15.50 1.25 -13.80
C TYR A 425 16.66 2.14 -13.37
N TYR A 426 16.34 3.28 -12.76
CA TYR A 426 17.33 4.16 -12.17
C TYR A 426 17.99 3.47 -10.96
N PRO A 427 19.32 3.55 -10.79
CA PRO A 427 20.03 2.91 -9.67
C PRO A 427 19.79 3.68 -8.36
N THR A 428 18.59 3.55 -7.79
CA THR A 428 18.12 4.31 -6.63
C THR A 428 18.10 3.49 -5.35
N TYR A 429 18.48 2.21 -5.38
CA TYR A 429 18.44 1.31 -4.22
C TYR A 429 19.18 1.88 -3.00
N SER A 430 20.36 2.47 -3.21
CA SER A 430 21.17 3.08 -2.15
C SER A 430 20.51 4.29 -1.47
N LYS A 431 19.45 4.86 -2.07
CA LYS A 431 18.67 5.96 -1.51
C LYS A 431 17.54 5.49 -0.58
N LEU A 432 17.28 4.19 -0.52
CA LEU A 432 16.24 3.63 0.35
C LEU A 432 16.70 3.62 1.81
N ALA A 433 15.79 3.97 2.72
CA ALA A 433 16.02 3.89 4.16
C ALA A 433 16.32 2.45 4.60
N PHE A 434 15.66 1.46 3.99
CA PHE A 434 15.94 0.05 4.23
C PHE A 434 17.41 -0.29 3.94
N ALA A 435 17.91 0.05 2.76
CA ALA A 435 19.27 -0.25 2.33
C ALA A 435 20.32 0.29 3.31
N ARG A 436 20.14 1.55 3.75
CA ARG A 436 21.02 2.20 4.72
C ARG A 436 20.98 1.53 6.10
N ASP A 437 19.80 1.23 6.60
CA ASP A 437 19.62 0.82 8.00
C ASP A 437 19.85 -0.69 8.20
N SER A 438 19.57 -1.51 7.17
CA SER A 438 19.83 -2.96 7.16
C SER A 438 21.23 -3.32 6.63
N GLY A 439 21.88 -2.43 5.88
CA GLY A 439 23.14 -2.73 5.18
C GLY A 439 22.98 -3.73 4.03
N TRP A 440 21.75 -3.97 3.57
CA TRP A 440 21.46 -4.99 2.56
C TRP A 440 22.15 -4.73 1.22
N GLU A 441 22.35 -3.47 0.83
CA GLU A 441 23.08 -3.14 -0.41
C GLU A 441 24.51 -3.71 -0.40
N SER A 442 25.21 -3.64 0.74
CA SER A 442 26.55 -4.23 0.88
C SER A 442 26.51 -5.75 0.73
N PHE A 443 25.46 -6.39 1.27
CA PHE A 443 25.26 -7.82 1.15
C PHE A 443 24.91 -8.24 -0.29
N MET A 444 24.06 -7.49 -0.99
CA MET A 444 23.79 -7.72 -2.42
C MET A 444 25.07 -7.66 -3.26
N LYS A 445 25.92 -6.65 -3.05
CA LYS A 445 27.23 -6.55 -3.73
C LYS A 445 28.12 -7.78 -3.45
N TYR A 446 28.06 -8.32 -2.22
CA TYR A 446 28.74 -9.57 -1.89
C TYR A 446 28.14 -10.77 -2.63
N LEU A 447 26.81 -10.85 -2.72
CA LEU A 447 26.08 -11.89 -3.46
C LEU A 447 26.31 -11.82 -4.97
N ASP A 448 26.46 -10.63 -5.56
CA ASP A 448 26.80 -10.45 -6.99
C ASP A 448 28.15 -11.06 -7.35
N GLY A 449 29.10 -11.03 -6.41
CA GLY A 449 30.38 -11.71 -6.57
C GLY A 449 30.26 -13.24 -6.58
N ILE A 450 29.14 -13.82 -6.12
CA ILE A 450 28.91 -15.26 -6.03
C ILE A 450 28.16 -15.74 -7.28
N ALA A 451 28.79 -16.65 -8.04
CA ALA A 451 28.16 -17.24 -9.22
C ALA A 451 26.86 -17.98 -8.86
N ASN A 452 25.80 -17.78 -9.64
CA ASN A 452 24.55 -18.52 -9.54
C ASN A 452 24.74 -19.89 -10.20
N ARG A 453 25.22 -20.87 -9.42
CA ARG A 453 25.49 -22.24 -9.88
C ARG A 453 24.39 -23.19 -9.46
#